data_AF-A0A3E0KHJ7-F1
#
_entry.id   AF-A0A3E0KHJ7-F1
#
_cell.length_a   1.000
_cell.length_b   1.000
_cell.length_c   1.000
_cell.angle_alpha   90.00
_cell.angle_beta   90.00
_cell.angle_gamma   90.00
#
_symmetry.space_group_name_H-M   'P 1'
#
loop_
_entity.id
_entity.type
_entity.pdbx_description
1 polymer ?
#
loop_
_entity_poly.entity_id
_entity_poly.type
_entity_poly.pdbx_seq_one_letter_code
_entity_poly.pdbx_strand_id
1 'polypeptide(L)' 'MDGGDVQLVDVSEDGVVTVQMMGACGGCPMSMLTLKAGIERIVKSQVPEVTDIVAV' A
#
# COMPACT_ATOMS: atom_id res chain seq x y z
N MET A 1 -1.98 18.92 0.55
CA MET A 1 -1.80 17.92 -0.52
C MET A 1 -0.75 16.95 -0.01
N ASP A 2 -1.21 15.97 0.77
CA ASP A 2 -0.41 14.93 1.42
C ASP A 2 0.08 13.90 0.38
N GLY A 3 0.83 14.40 -0.60
CA GLY A 3 1.29 13.67 -1.79
C GLY A 3 2.31 12.59 -1.46
N GLY A 4 1.80 11.45 -0.98
CA GLY A 4 2.46 10.15 -1.11
C GLY A 4 1.93 9.46 -2.36
N ASP A 5 2.83 9.07 -3.25
CA ASP A 5 2.52 8.18 -4.35
C ASP A 5 2.73 6.73 -3.90
N VAL A 6 1.99 5.80 -4.49
CA VAL A 6 2.20 4.38 -4.27
C VAL A 6 2.26 3.69 -5.62
N GLN A 7 3.26 2.84 -5.80
CA GLN A 7 3.43 2.07 -7.02
C GLN A 7 3.27 0.59 -6.71
N LEU A 8 2.46 -0.08 -7.51
CA LEU A 8 2.37 -1.54 -7.50
C LEU A 8 3.69 -2.11 -8.02
N VAL A 9 4.33 -2.94 -7.21
CA VAL A 9 5.58 -3.62 -7.58
C VAL A 9 5.28 -5.03 -8.08
N ASP A 10 4.49 -5.77 -7.31
CA ASP A 10 4.21 -7.18 -7.57
C ASP A 10 2.86 -7.60 -6.98
N VAL A 11 2.25 -8.63 -7.57
CA VAL A 11 1.06 -9.30 -7.03
C VAL A 11 1.34 -10.80 -7.11
N SER A 12 1.52 -11.41 -5.95
CA SER A 12 1.71 -12.85 -5.83
C SER A 12 0.38 -13.60 -6.01
N GLU A 13 0.45 -14.82 -6.53
CA GLU A 13 -0.71 -15.69 -6.75
C GLU A 13 -1.46 -16.05 -5.45
N ASP A 14 -0.76 -15.99 -4.31
CA ASP A 14 -1.33 -16.15 -2.96
C ASP A 14 -2.14 -14.92 -2.46
N GLY A 15 -2.29 -13.90 -3.31
CA GLY A 15 -3.02 -12.66 -2.97
C GLY A 15 -2.19 -11.67 -2.16
N VAL A 16 -0.87 -11.77 -2.17
CA VAL A 16 0.03 -10.80 -1.52
C VAL A 16 0.40 -9.71 -2.50
N VAL A 17 0.02 -8.47 -2.19
CA VAL A 17 0.32 -7.29 -3.02
C VAL A 17 1.51 -6.56 -2.45
N THR A 18 2.56 -6.41 -3.26
CA THR A 18 3.74 -5.64 -2.92
C THR A 18 3.64 -4.25 -3.53
N VAL A 19 3.76 -3.23 -2.70
CA VAL A 19 3.71 -1.83 -3.11
C VAL A 19 4.95 -1.09 -2.65
N GLN A 20 5.42 -0.16 -3.47
CA GLN A 20 6.50 0.75 -3.13
C GLN A 20 5.93 2.14 -2.92
N MET A 21 6.15 2.71 -1.74
CA MET A 21 5.71 4.07 -1.44
C MET A 21 6.74 5.07 -1.97
N MET A 22 6.29 6.01 -2.78
CA MET A 22 7.09 7.09 -3.36
C MET A 22 6.68 8.46 -2.80
N GLY A 23 7.62 9.40 -2.77
CA GLY A 23 7.36 10.79 -2.39
C GLY A 23 7.42 11.08 -0.88
N ALA A 24 6.64 12.07 -0.43
CA ALA A 24 6.73 12.64 0.92
C ALA A 24 6.41 11.63 2.05
N CYS A 25 5.78 10.50 1.72
CA CYS A 25 5.54 9.40 2.65
C CYS A 25 6.82 8.63 3.04
N GLY A 26 7.93 8.78 2.32
CA GLY A 26 9.22 8.18 2.70
C GLY A 26 9.86 8.77 3.96
N GLY A 27 9.47 9.99 4.36
CA GLY A 27 10.14 10.74 5.43
C GLY A 27 9.41 10.77 6.79
N CYS A 28 8.10 10.48 6.82
CA CYS A 28 7.28 10.54 8.02
C CYS A 28 6.70 9.15 8.36
N PRO A 29 7.26 8.43 9.36
CA PRO A 29 6.84 7.06 9.68
C PRO A 29 5.37 6.96 10.13
N MET A 30 4.82 8.05 10.67
CA MET A 30 3.43 8.11 11.10
C MET A 30 2.46 8.15 9.91
N SER A 31 2.81 8.84 8.82
CA SER A 31 1.99 8.90 7.61
C SER A 31 2.03 7.61 6.82
N MET A 32 3.16 6.89 6.81
CA MET A 32 3.24 5.55 6.19
C MET A 32 2.23 4.57 6.80
N LEU A 33 2.12 4.56 8.13
CA LEU A 33 1.27 3.59 8.83
C LEU A 33 -0.22 3.81 8.51
N THR A 34 -0.64 5.07 8.50
CA THR A 34 -2.04 5.45 8.19
C THR A 34 -2.34 5.29 6.70
N LEU A 35 -1.40 5.63 5.79
CA LEU A 35 -1.58 5.41 4.36
C LEU A 35 -1.70 3.92 4.04
N LYS A 36 -0.79 3.09 4.57
CA LYS A 36 -0.82 1.64 4.36
C LYS A 36 -2.16 1.06 4.78
N ALA A 37 -2.65 1.42 5.97
CA ALA A 37 -3.94 0.95 6.47
C ALA A 37 -5.11 1.41 5.58
N GLY A 38 -5.05 2.63 5.03
CA GLY A 38 -6.04 3.14 4.08
C GLY A 38 -6.02 2.36 2.76
N ILE A 39 -4.84 2.17 2.18
CA ILE A 39 -4.63 1.42 0.93
C ILE A 39 -5.11 -0.02 1.10
N GLU A 40 -4.73 -0.69 2.19
CA GLU A 40 -5.14 -2.06 2.46
C GLU A 40 -6.65 -2.21 2.53
N ARG A 41 -7.33 -1.26 3.17
CA ARG A 41 -8.79 -1.27 3.27
C ARG A 41 -9.47 -1.04 1.92
N ILE A 42 -8.96 -0.13 1.10
CA ILE A 42 -9.51 0.18 -0.23
C ILE A 42 -9.26 -0.99 -1.18
N VAL A 43 -8.04 -1.51 -1.22
CA VAL A 43 -7.65 -2.63 -2.09
C VAL A 43 -8.44 -3.87 -1.74
N LYS A 44 -8.55 -4.26 -0.45
CA LYS A 44 -9.40 -5.39 -0.03
C LYS A 44 -10.89 -5.18 -0.34
N SER A 45 -11.36 -3.93 -0.34
CA SER A 45 -12.74 -3.60 -0.71
C SER A 45 -13.01 -3.70 -2.21
N GLN A 46 -12.02 -3.48 -3.07
CA GLN A 46 -12.16 -3.57 -4.52
C GLN A 46 -11.74 -4.93 -5.07
N VAL A 47 -10.77 -5.56 -4.44
CA VAL A 47 -10.15 -6.83 -4.82
C VAL A 47 -10.12 -7.73 -3.58
N PRO A 48 -11.19 -8.50 -3.32
CA PRO A 48 -11.28 -9.37 -2.15
C PRO A 48 -10.30 -10.56 -2.20
N GLU A 49 -9.67 -10.82 -3.34
CA GLU A 49 -8.59 -11.82 -3.49
C GLU A 49 -7.28 -11.38 -2.84
N VAL A 50 -7.14 -10.11 -2.42
CA VAL A 50 -5.95 -9.63 -1.73
C VAL A 50 -5.97 -10.05 -0.27
N THR A 51 -5.08 -10.96 0.09
CA THR A 51 -4.88 -11.48 1.44
C THR A 51 -4.07 -10.50 2.28
N ASP A 52 -2.97 -9.99 1.72
CA ASP A 52 -1.98 -9.19 2.43
C ASP A 52 -1.36 -8.09 1.58
N ILE A 53 -0.90 -7.01 2.22
CA ILE A 53 -0.17 -5.92 1.56
C ILE A 53 1.16 -5.66 2.25
N VAL A 54 2.23 -5.74 1.46
CA VAL A 54 3.60 -5.48 1.88
C VAL A 54 4.06 -4.18 1.24
N ALA A 55 4.61 -3.27 2.06
CA ALA A 55 5.25 -2.06 1.57
C ALA A 55 6.77 -2.23 1.62
N VAL A 56 7.45 -1.95 0.51
CA VAL A 56 8.92 -2.00 0.36
C VAL A 56 9.54 -0.65 0.10
#